data_AF-A0A0Q9D3S7-F1
#
_entry.id   AF-A0A0Q9D3S7-F1
#
_cell.length_a   1.000
_cell.length_b   1.000
_cell.length_c   1.000
_cell.angle_alpha   90.00
_cell.angle_beta   90.00
_cell.angle_gamma   90.00
#
_symmetry.space_group_name_H-M   'P 1'
#
loop_
_entity.id
_entity.type
_entity.pdbx_description
1 polymer ?
#
loop_
_entity_poly.entity_id
_entity_poly.type
_entity_poly.pdbx_seq_one_letter_code
_entity_poly.pdbx_strand_id
1 'polypeptide(L)'
;MQNHTHLRAFFLLLALLGLAVPWYFNTVYFLAGGSVMPDVFWRDAFANALTTGITCDVYLAAVAFSAWVAADRSLGAWRWAYIAACFGIGLAFVMPLYLAQRLRVGSKGGAG
;
A
#
# COMPACT_ATOMS: atom_id res chain seq x y z
N MET A 1 -20.54 20.23 6.12
CA MET A 1 -19.28 19.56 6.54
C MET A 1 -19.57 18.07 6.61
N GLN A 2 -19.22 17.29 5.58
CA GLN A 2 -19.38 15.84 5.67
C GLN A 2 -18.33 15.33 6.67
N ASN A 3 -18.75 14.65 7.74
CA ASN A 3 -17.84 14.06 8.73
C ASN A 3 -17.23 12.78 8.14
N HIS A 4 -16.09 12.90 7.46
CA HIS A 4 -15.37 11.74 6.90
C HIS A 4 -14.63 10.93 8.00
N THR A 5 -14.94 11.16 9.28
CA THR A 5 -14.31 10.50 10.43
C THR A 5 -14.45 8.98 10.36
N HIS A 6 -15.64 8.48 10.02
CA HIS A 6 -15.88 7.03 9.89
C HIS A 6 -15.09 6.43 8.73
N LEU A 7 -15.05 7.10 7.58
CA LEU A 7 -14.29 6.63 6.41
C LEU A 7 -12.78 6.65 6.66
N ARG A 8 -12.28 7.68 7.36
CA ARG A 8 -10.87 7.77 7.77
C ARG A 8 -10.52 6.65 8.75
N ALA A 9 -11.36 6.37 9.74
CA ALA A 9 -11.17 5.26 10.66
C ALA A 9 -11.15 3.92 9.92
N PHE A 10 -12.08 3.72 8.98
CA PHE A 10 -12.12 2.54 8.12
C PHE A 10 -10.82 2.35 7.33
N PHE A 11 -10.29 3.40 6.69
CA PHE A 11 -9.00 3.30 5.99
C PHE A 11 -7.81 3.02 6.91
N LEU A 12 -7.81 3.55 8.14
CA LEU A 12 -6.77 3.21 9.12
C LEU A 12 -6.86 1.75 9.57
N LEU A 13 -8.07 1.21 9.75
CA LEU A 13 -8.27 -0.22 10.03
C LEU A 13 -7.79 -1.08 8.86
N LEU A 14 -8.11 -0.70 7.61
CA LEU A 14 -7.60 -1.38 6.43
C LEU A 14 -6.08 -1.29 6.31
N ALA A 15 -5.47 -0.17 6.69
CA ALA A 15 -4.01 -0.07 6.73
C ALA A 15 -3.44 -1.08 7.74
N LEU A 16 -3.96 -1.12 8.96
CA LEU A 16 -3.50 -2.09 9.97
C LEU A 16 -3.63 -3.54 9.49
N LEU A 17 -4.76 -3.89 8.87
CA LEU A 17 -4.97 -5.22 8.28
C LEU A 17 -4.03 -5.48 7.09
N GLY A 18 -3.83 -4.49 6.22
CA GLY A 18 -2.93 -4.54 5.07
C GLY A 18 -1.45 -4.59 5.46
N LEU A 19 -1.10 -4.25 6.69
CA LEU A 19 0.21 -4.52 7.27
C LEU A 19 0.24 -5.92 7.89
N ALA A 20 -0.70 -6.24 8.77
CA ALA A 20 -0.68 -7.48 9.54
C ALA A 20 -0.80 -8.73 8.67
N VAL A 21 -1.75 -8.77 7.72
CA VAL A 21 -2.05 -9.98 6.95
C VAL A 21 -0.91 -10.33 5.98
N PRO A 22 -0.43 -9.43 5.10
CA PRO A 22 0.67 -9.77 4.20
C PRO A 22 1.96 -10.07 4.95
N TRP A 23 2.25 -9.35 6.04
CA TRP A 23 3.45 -9.61 6.83
C TRP A 23 3.39 -10.93 7.59
N TYR A 24 2.21 -11.36 8.05
CA TYR A 24 2.05 -12.70 8.62
C TYR A 24 2.40 -13.79 7.58
N PHE A 25 1.90 -13.68 6.35
CA PHE A 25 2.25 -14.66 5.31
C PHE A 25 3.72 -14.56 4.88
N ASN A 26 4.29 -13.36 4.82
CA ASN A 26 5.72 -13.17 4.54
C ASN A 26 6.58 -13.80 5.64
N THR A 27 6.23 -13.65 6.92
CA THR A 27 7.01 -14.27 8.02
C THR A 27 6.91 -15.80 7.97
N VAL A 28 5.72 -16.36 7.71
CA VAL A 28 5.57 -17.81 7.49
C VAL A 28 6.44 -18.28 6.32
N TYR A 29 6.46 -17.54 5.21
CA TYR A 29 7.30 -17.84 4.05
C TYR A 29 8.80 -17.79 4.38
N PHE A 30 9.27 -16.77 5.11
CA PHE A 30 10.68 -16.68 5.53
C PHE A 30 11.08 -17.79 6.51
N LEU A 31 10.18 -18.17 7.44
CA LEU A 31 10.41 -19.28 8.35
C LEU A 31 10.45 -20.64 7.64
N ALA A 32 9.75 -20.77 6.51
CA ALA A 32 9.78 -21.95 5.65
C ALA A 32 11.02 -22.02 4.72
N GLY A 33 11.97 -21.08 4.85
CA GLY A 33 13.19 -21.02 4.02
C GLY A 33 13.07 -20.15 2.77
N GLY A 34 11.95 -19.45 2.60
CA GLY A 34 11.80 -18.40 1.60
C GLY A 34 12.73 -17.22 1.87
N SER A 35 12.97 -16.39 0.85
CA SER A 35 13.87 -15.24 0.96
C SER A 35 13.36 -14.04 0.16
N VAL A 36 13.72 -12.83 0.59
CA VAL A 36 13.53 -11.58 -0.18
C VAL A 36 14.55 -11.41 -1.30
N MET A 37 15.50 -12.35 -1.44
CA MET A 37 16.44 -12.33 -2.55
C MET A 37 15.69 -12.38 -3.88
N PRO A 38 15.99 -11.49 -4.84
CA PRO A 38 15.22 -11.38 -6.08
C PRO A 38 15.05 -12.72 -6.80
N ASP A 39 16.09 -13.55 -6.85
CA ASP A 39 16.06 -14.86 -7.49
C ASP A 39 14.95 -15.77 -6.91
N VAL A 40 14.93 -15.94 -5.59
CA VAL A 40 13.97 -16.81 -4.90
C VAL A 40 12.58 -16.20 -4.89
N PHE A 41 12.48 -14.89 -4.64
CA PHE A 41 11.21 -14.18 -4.54
C PHE A 41 10.47 -14.15 -5.88
N TRP A 42 11.15 -13.78 -6.98
CA TRP A 42 10.51 -13.73 -8.31
C TRP A 42 10.19 -15.12 -8.83
N ARG A 43 11.02 -16.13 -8.56
CA ARG A 43 10.71 -17.51 -8.92
C ARG A 43 9.42 -18.00 -8.26
N ASP A 44 9.25 -17.72 -6.98
CA ASP A 44 8.09 -18.20 -6.21
C ASP A 44 6.84 -17.34 -6.48
N ALA A 45 7.00 -16.04 -6.71
CA ALA A 45 5.91 -15.13 -7.09
C ALA A 45 5.32 -15.42 -8.49
N PHE A 46 6.09 -16.07 -9.35
CA PHE A 46 5.68 -16.48 -10.71
C PHE A 46 5.65 -18.01 -10.87
N ALA A 47 5.55 -18.75 -9.75
CA ALA A 47 5.62 -20.20 -9.75
C ALA A 47 4.50 -20.88 -10.56
N ASN A 48 3.35 -20.21 -10.71
CA ASN A 48 2.22 -20.71 -11.49
C ASN A 48 1.34 -19.55 -12.00
N ALA A 49 0.37 -19.87 -12.86
CA ALA A 49 -0.52 -18.88 -13.46
C ALA A 49 -1.32 -18.06 -12.42
N LEU A 50 -1.72 -18.69 -11.30
CA LEU A 50 -2.49 -18.01 -10.24
C LEU A 50 -1.64 -16.96 -9.51
N THR A 51 -0.46 -17.37 -9.03
CA THR A 51 0.48 -16.48 -8.33
C THR A 51 1.01 -15.38 -9.25
N THR A 52 1.30 -15.72 -10.51
CA THR A 52 1.65 -14.75 -11.55
C THR A 52 0.55 -13.70 -11.75
N GLY A 53 -0.71 -14.13 -11.86
CA GLY A 53 -1.84 -13.23 -12.03
C GLY A 53 -1.99 -12.26 -10.86
N ILE A 54 -1.92 -12.77 -9.63
CA ILE A 54 -2.00 -11.95 -8.40
C ILE A 54 -0.83 -10.97 -8.32
N THR A 55 0.39 -11.42 -8.61
CA THR A 55 1.58 -10.57 -8.60
C THR A 55 1.46 -9.45 -9.63
N CYS A 56 1.08 -9.76 -10.87
CA CYS A 56 0.86 -8.76 -11.92
C CYS A 56 -0.23 -7.75 -11.54
N ASP A 57 -1.36 -8.20 -11.01
CA ASP A 57 -2.45 -7.33 -10.55
C ASP A 57 -1.97 -6.32 -9.49
N VAL A 58 -1.26 -6.81 -8.47
CA VAL A 58 -0.71 -5.97 -7.39
C VAL A 58 0.30 -4.94 -7.92
N TYR A 59 1.21 -5.34 -8.82
CA TYR A 59 2.19 -4.40 -9.36
C TYR A 59 1.56 -3.38 -10.31
N LEU A 60 0.56 -3.77 -11.12
CA LEU A 60 -0.19 -2.82 -11.95
C LEU A 60 -0.94 -1.80 -11.09
N ALA A 61 -1.60 -2.26 -10.02
CA ALA A 61 -2.25 -1.38 -9.05
C ALA A 61 -1.24 -0.46 -8.35
N ALA A 62 -0.05 -0.96 -8.01
CA ALA A 62 1.02 -0.18 -7.38
C ALA A 62 1.57 0.90 -8.33
N VAL A 63 1.72 0.60 -9.62
CA VAL A 63 2.12 1.59 -10.64
C VAL A 63 1.06 2.67 -10.79
N ALA A 64 -0.22 2.28 -10.94
CA ALA A 64 -1.32 3.23 -11.05
C ALA A 64 -1.42 4.14 -9.80
N PHE A 65 -1.31 3.54 -8.60
CA PHE A 65 -1.27 4.26 -7.34
C PHE A 65 -0.07 5.22 -7.25
N SER A 66 1.12 4.77 -7.66
CA SER A 66 2.32 5.62 -7.65
C SER A 66 2.21 6.80 -8.60
N ALA A 67 1.64 6.60 -9.79
CA ALA A 67 1.37 7.69 -10.74
C ALA A 67 0.39 8.72 -10.16
N TRP A 68 -0.67 8.26 -9.48
CA TRP A 68 -1.61 9.14 -8.78
C TRP A 68 -0.93 9.94 -7.66
N VAL A 69 -0.18 9.28 -6.78
CA VAL A 69 0.51 9.92 -5.66
C VAL A 69 1.57 10.91 -6.15
N ALA A 70 2.26 10.61 -7.25
CA ALA A 70 3.23 11.53 -7.87
C ALA A 70 2.55 12.79 -8.43
N ALA A 71 1.34 12.66 -8.98
CA ALA A 71 0.55 13.78 -9.46
C ALA A 71 -0.06 14.60 -8.32
N ASP A 72 -0.42 13.97 -7.20
CA ASP A 72 -1.00 14.65 -6.04
C ASP A 72 0.01 15.59 -5.37
N ARG A 73 -0.38 16.87 -5.26
CA ARG A 73 0.42 17.93 -4.62
C ARG A 73 -0.02 18.21 -3.19
N SER A 74 -1.15 17.66 -2.75
CA SER A 74 -1.77 17.97 -1.46
C SER A 74 -0.89 17.60 -0.25
N LEU A 75 -0.02 16.61 -0.40
CA LEU A 75 0.91 16.13 0.64
C LEU A 75 2.34 16.68 0.49
N GLY A 76 2.60 17.56 -0.49
CA GLY A 76 3.93 18.12 -0.74
C GLY A 76 5.00 17.04 -0.98
N ALA A 77 6.16 17.16 -0.35
CA ALA A 77 7.27 16.20 -0.50
C ALA A 77 6.96 14.80 0.07
N TRP A 78 6.02 14.67 1.02
CA TRP A 78 5.69 13.39 1.66
C TRP A 78 5.14 12.35 0.70
N ARG A 79 4.60 12.76 -0.46
CA ARG A 79 4.13 11.85 -1.50
C ARG A 79 5.20 10.85 -1.98
N TRP A 80 6.47 11.27 -2.01
CA TRP A 80 7.57 10.38 -2.42
C TRP A 80 7.83 9.29 -1.38
N ALA A 81 7.62 9.60 -0.09
CA ALA A 81 7.69 8.60 0.98
C ALA A 81 6.58 7.55 0.83
N TYR A 82 5.37 7.93 0.38
CA TYR A 82 4.30 6.96 0.07
C TYR A 82 4.66 6.06 -1.10
N ILE A 83 5.28 6.59 -2.15
CA ILE A 83 5.75 5.77 -3.28
C ILE A 83 6.82 4.79 -2.80
N ALA A 84 7.84 5.26 -2.07
CA ALA A 84 8.89 4.41 -1.51
C ALA A 84 8.32 3.33 -0.56
N ALA A 85 7.39 3.71 0.32
CA ALA A 85 6.72 2.78 1.22
C ALA A 85 5.86 1.75 0.47
N CYS A 86 5.24 2.12 -0.67
CA CYS A 86 4.41 1.20 -1.45
C CYS A 86 5.22 -0.02 -1.91
N PHE A 87 6.47 0.20 -2.36
CA PHE A 87 7.36 -0.88 -2.78
C PHE A 87 8.17 -1.50 -1.64
N GLY A 88 8.43 -0.75 -0.56
CA GLY A 88 9.20 -1.24 0.59
C GLY A 88 8.39 -1.99 1.66
N ILE A 89 7.10 -1.65 1.83
CA ILE A 89 6.22 -2.22 2.87
C ILE A 89 5.06 -2.99 2.25
N GLY A 90 4.45 -2.43 1.20
CA GLY A 90 3.36 -3.06 0.46
C GLY A 90 2.18 -2.12 0.19
N LEU A 91 1.60 -2.26 -1.02
CA LEU A 91 0.47 -1.45 -1.48
C LEU A 91 -0.75 -1.52 -0.53
N ALA A 92 -1.05 -2.70 0.01
CA ALA A 92 -2.22 -2.94 0.87
C ALA A 92 -2.22 -2.10 2.16
N PHE A 93 -1.04 -1.81 2.72
CA PHE A 93 -0.90 -0.92 3.88
C PHE A 93 -0.91 0.55 3.46
N VAL A 94 -0.13 0.87 2.43
CA VAL A 94 0.21 2.26 2.09
C VAL A 94 -0.94 3.00 1.44
N MET A 95 -1.73 2.33 0.58
CA MET A 95 -2.86 2.96 -0.10
C MET A 95 -3.94 3.45 0.89
N PRO A 96 -4.46 2.62 1.82
CA PRO A 96 -5.42 3.10 2.82
C PRO A 96 -4.85 4.20 3.71
N LEU A 97 -3.57 4.09 4.12
CA LEU A 97 -2.91 5.13 4.91
C LEU A 97 -2.84 6.48 4.18
N TYR A 98 -2.50 6.46 2.89
CA TYR A 98 -2.49 7.65 2.03
C TYR A 98 -3.88 8.27 1.92
N LEU A 99 -4.92 7.47 1.68
CA LEU A 99 -6.31 7.95 1.60
C LEU A 99 -6.76 8.59 2.91
N ALA A 100 -6.44 7.98 4.06
CA ALA A 100 -6.75 8.51 5.38
C ALA A 100 -6.08 9.89 5.64
N GLN A 101 -4.86 10.10 5.15
CA GLN A 101 -4.16 11.39 5.27
C GLN A 101 -4.74 12.44 4.32
N ARG A 102 -5.07 12.06 3.07
CA ARG A 102 -5.71 12.98 2.12
C ARG A 102 -7.04 13.51 2.65
N LEU A 103 -7.85 12.65 3.30
CA LEU A 103 -9.09 13.06 3.99
C LEU A 103 -8.83 14.06 5.12
N ARG A 104 -7.74 13.87 5.89
CA ARG A 104 -7.36 14.81 6.96
C ARG A 104 -6.93 16.17 6.41
N VAL A 105 -6.16 16.21 5.32
CA VAL A 105 -5.71 17.46 4.69
C VAL A 105 -6.89 18.22 4.10
N GLY A 106 -7.79 17.54 3.37
CA GLY A 106 -9.00 18.14 2.82
C GLY A 106 -9.91 18.74 3.90
N SER A 107 -10.01 18.10 5.07
CA SER A 107 -10.75 18.65 6.22
C SER A 107 -10.13 19.91 6.82
N LYS A 108 -8.81 20.14 6.67
CA LYS A 108 -8.14 21.34 7.19
C LYS A 108 -8.21 22.54 6.24
N GLY A 109 -8.30 22.30 4.93
CA GLY A 109 -8.37 23.35 3.91
C GLY A 109 -9.73 24.05 3.81
N GLY A 110 -10.80 23.51 4.41
CA GLY A 110 -12.14 24.10 4.44
C GLY A 110 -12.47 24.91 5.70
N ALA A 111 -11.49 25.21 6.53
CA ALA A 111 -11.64 25.97 7.79
C ALA A 111 -10.89 27.32 7.77
N GLY A 112 -10.51 27.79 6.58
CA GLY A 112 -9.87 29.09 6.35
C GLY A 112 -10.75 30.00 5.52
#